data_AF-A0A2K8PEW4-F1
#
_entry.id   AF-A0A2K8PEW4-F1
#
_cell.length_a   1.000
_cell.length_b   1.000
_cell.length_c   1.000
_cell.angle_alpha   90.00
_cell.angle_beta   90.00
_cell.angle_gamma   90.00
#
_symmetry.space_group_name_H-M   'P 1'
#
loop_
_entity.id
_entity.type
_entity.pdbx_description
1 polymer ?
#
loop_
_entity_poly.entity_id
_entity_poly.type
_entity_poly.pdbx_seq_one_letter_code
_entity_poly.pdbx_strand_id
1 'polypeptide(L)'
;MPIDFNPDRSIQELEGDDWGNPPEDSTGLVQAVYTLRRRPLSRLSAYELGRLIGQDVGLRWTLPLALKVLRDTVDDHNRGGFYDDDLLSAVLGRKPDTWKEFPELAQEANEIIDLLSNLTPNMARQVKRFRP
;
A
#
# COMPACT_ATOMS: atom_id res chain seq x y z
N MET A 1 -11.09 1.56 -8.21
CA MET A 1 -11.33 2.76 -9.06
C MET A 1 -10.17 2.94 -10.04
N PRO A 2 -10.35 3.62 -11.20
CA PRO A 2 -9.20 3.97 -12.04
C PRO A 2 -8.26 4.91 -11.27
N ILE A 3 -6.96 4.68 -11.37
CA ILE A 3 -5.92 5.58 -10.87
C ILE A 3 -6.07 6.93 -11.59
N ASP A 4 -6.32 8.01 -10.83
CA ASP A 4 -6.61 9.35 -11.35
C ASP A 4 -5.38 10.28 -11.35
N PHE A 5 -4.21 9.76 -10.99
CA PHE A 5 -2.92 10.47 -10.99
C PHE A 5 -1.91 9.80 -11.92
N ASN A 6 -0.83 10.51 -12.26
CA ASN A 6 0.25 9.95 -13.06
C ASN A 6 1.20 9.12 -12.19
N PRO A 7 1.25 7.78 -12.32
CA PRO A 7 2.14 6.93 -11.51
C PRO A 7 3.62 7.06 -11.90
N ASP A 8 3.94 7.68 -13.04
CA ASP A 8 5.34 7.99 -13.39
C ASP A 8 5.91 9.18 -12.61
N ARG A 9 5.07 9.84 -11.80
CA ARG A 9 5.51 10.83 -10.81
C ARG A 9 5.76 10.17 -9.46
N SER A 10 6.69 10.75 -8.73
CA SER A 10 6.96 10.45 -7.33
C SER A 10 5.94 11.10 -6.41
N ILE A 11 5.87 10.63 -5.17
CA ILE A 11 5.01 11.25 -4.14
C ILE A 11 5.40 12.71 -3.92
N GLN A 12 6.70 13.01 -3.90
CA GLN A 12 7.20 14.38 -3.79
C GLN A 12 6.65 15.30 -4.90
N GLU A 13 6.62 14.83 -6.14
CA GLU A 13 6.10 15.61 -7.26
C GLU A 13 4.57 15.74 -7.25
N LEU A 14 3.86 14.70 -6.79
CA LEU A 14 2.40 14.72 -6.67
C LEU A 14 1.91 15.62 -5.53
N GLU A 15 2.65 15.65 -4.42
CA GLU A 15 2.35 16.49 -3.26
C GLU A 15 2.92 17.92 -3.41
N GLY A 16 3.86 18.12 -4.34
CA GLY A 16 4.54 19.40 -4.53
C GLY A 16 5.40 19.82 -3.34
N ASP A 17 5.83 18.85 -2.52
CA ASP A 17 6.48 19.07 -1.23
C ASP A 17 7.81 18.31 -1.19
N ASP A 18 8.94 19.03 -1.16
CA ASP A 18 10.28 18.44 -1.06
C ASP A 18 10.76 18.45 0.39
N TRP A 19 10.97 17.26 0.95
CA TRP A 19 11.46 17.08 2.32
C TRP A 19 12.96 17.34 2.47
N GLY A 20 13.69 17.58 1.38
CA GLY A 20 15.14 17.75 1.40
C GLY A 20 15.87 16.47 1.83
N ASN A 21 17.15 16.56 2.17
CA ASN A 21 17.90 15.38 2.58
C ASN A 21 17.36 14.77 3.88
N PRO A 22 17.40 13.44 4.04
CA PRO A 22 17.09 12.84 5.34
C PRO A 22 18.04 13.40 6.41
N PRO A 23 17.61 13.56 7.67
CA PRO A 23 18.48 13.98 8.76
C PRO A 23 19.73 13.10 8.87
N GLU A 24 20.90 13.68 9.19
CA GLU A 24 22.17 12.94 9.21
C GLU A 24 22.16 11.73 10.16
N ASP A 25 21.49 11.86 11.31
CA ASP A 25 21.36 10.79 12.32
C ASP A 25 20.09 9.94 12.16
N SER A 26 19.48 9.96 10.97
CA SER A 26 18.23 9.22 10.72
C SER A 26 18.46 7.71 10.58
N THR A 27 17.48 6.93 11.04
CA THR A 27 17.52 5.46 10.90
C THR A 27 17.46 5.05 9.43
N GLY A 28 17.94 3.84 9.11
CA GLY A 28 17.84 3.32 7.74
C GLY A 28 16.41 3.25 7.19
N LEU A 29 15.40 3.12 8.07
CA LEU A 29 13.99 3.19 7.67
C LEU A 29 13.61 4.60 7.19
N VAL A 30 14.02 5.64 7.91
CA VAL A 30 13.78 7.03 7.53
C VAL A 30 14.49 7.35 6.21
N GLN A 31 15.76 6.96 6.08
CA GLN A 31 16.53 7.15 4.83
C GLN A 31 15.86 6.46 3.64
N ALA A 32 15.35 5.23 3.84
CA ALA A 32 14.62 4.50 2.81
C ALA A 32 13.33 5.24 2.41
N VAL A 33 12.54 5.73 3.37
CA VAL A 33 11.32 6.50 3.09
C VAL A 33 11.63 7.75 2.25
N TYR A 34 12.64 8.53 2.64
CA TYR A 34 13.06 9.72 1.89
C TYR A 34 13.49 9.38 0.46
N THR A 35 14.16 8.25 0.28
CA THR A 35 14.60 7.78 -1.05
C THR A 35 13.40 7.32 -1.90
N LEU A 36 12.49 6.54 -1.32
CA LEU A 36 11.33 6.00 -2.01
C LEU A 36 10.33 7.09 -2.41
N ARG A 37 10.16 8.13 -1.58
CA ARG A 37 9.26 9.26 -1.86
C ARG A 37 9.64 10.06 -3.12
N ARG A 38 10.89 9.92 -3.58
CA ARG A 38 11.44 10.56 -4.80
C ARG A 38 11.44 9.67 -6.03
N ARG A 39 11.06 8.41 -5.90
CA ARG A 39 10.98 7.49 -7.04
C ARG A 39 9.58 7.57 -7.66
N PRO A 40 9.48 7.44 -9.00
CA PRO A 40 8.20 7.21 -9.66
C PRO A 40 7.44 6.07 -8.99
N LEU A 41 6.17 6.29 -8.68
CA LEU A 41 5.32 5.27 -8.06
C LEU A 41 5.21 4.00 -8.90
N SER A 42 5.21 4.13 -10.23
CA SER A 42 5.21 3.03 -11.22
C SER A 42 6.45 2.13 -11.14
N ARG A 43 7.52 2.61 -10.52
CA ARG A 43 8.79 1.88 -10.34
C ARG A 43 8.97 1.32 -8.94
N LEU A 44 7.98 1.43 -8.06
CA LEU A 44 8.03 0.83 -6.74
C LEU A 44 7.60 -0.63 -6.81
N SER A 45 8.37 -1.51 -6.18
CA SER A 45 7.93 -2.88 -5.91
C SER A 45 6.80 -2.91 -4.87
N ALA A 46 6.07 -4.02 -4.81
CA ALA A 46 5.05 -4.26 -3.78
C ALA A 46 5.61 -4.08 -2.35
N TYR A 47 6.81 -4.61 -2.10
CA TYR A 47 7.53 -4.42 -0.84
C TYR A 47 7.82 -2.95 -0.52
N GLU A 48 8.33 -2.17 -1.48
CA GLU A 48 8.63 -0.75 -1.28
C GLU A 48 7.36 0.07 -1.06
N LEU A 49 6.28 -0.28 -1.77
CA LEU A 49 4.97 0.34 -1.62
C LEU A 49 4.39 0.05 -0.23
N GLY A 50 4.43 -1.21 0.20
CA GLY A 50 4.01 -1.65 1.53
C GLY A 50 4.83 -0.97 2.64
N ARG A 51 6.12 -0.74 2.42
CA ARG A 51 6.97 0.03 3.35
C ARG A 51 6.48 1.47 3.50
N LEU A 52 6.18 2.17 2.41
CA LEU A 52 5.66 3.54 2.48
C LEU A 52 4.29 3.60 3.17
N ILE A 53 3.39 2.70 2.82
CA ILE A 53 2.07 2.56 3.47
C ILE A 53 2.25 2.27 4.96
N GLY A 54 3.17 1.39 5.31
CA GLY A 54 3.53 1.05 6.68
C GLY A 54 3.89 2.24 7.55
N GLN A 55 4.45 3.29 6.94
CA GLN A 55 4.88 4.54 7.57
C GLN A 55 3.88 5.69 7.39
N ASP A 56 2.67 5.42 6.89
CA ASP A 56 1.64 6.42 6.59
C ASP A 56 2.11 7.50 5.58
N VAL A 57 2.97 7.13 4.63
CA VAL A 57 3.55 8.08 3.65
C VAL A 57 2.78 8.02 2.33
N GLY A 58 2.28 9.18 1.91
CA GLY A 58 1.62 9.37 0.62
C GLY A 58 0.40 8.46 0.41
N LEU A 59 -0.35 8.15 1.47
CA LEU A 59 -1.45 7.16 1.46
C LEU A 59 -2.48 7.41 0.35
N ARG A 60 -2.75 8.68 0.02
CA ARG A 60 -3.61 9.08 -1.10
C ARG A 60 -3.17 8.46 -2.44
N TRP A 61 -1.87 8.25 -2.63
CA TRP A 61 -1.28 7.76 -3.86
C TRP A 61 -0.83 6.29 -3.74
N THR A 62 -0.37 5.88 -2.57
CA THR A 62 0.16 4.53 -2.36
C THR A 62 -0.93 3.48 -2.16
N LEU A 63 -2.03 3.81 -1.48
CA LEU A 63 -3.14 2.87 -1.27
C LEU A 63 -3.82 2.44 -2.58
N PRO A 64 -4.20 3.34 -3.52
CA PRO A 64 -4.79 2.92 -4.77
C PRO A 64 -3.90 1.96 -5.58
N LEU A 65 -2.58 2.20 -5.60
CA LEU A 65 -1.64 1.32 -6.31
C LEU A 65 -1.48 -0.02 -5.62
N ALA A 66 -1.47 -0.04 -4.29
CA ALA A 66 -1.38 -1.29 -3.54
C ALA A 66 -2.61 -2.16 -3.77
N LEU A 67 -3.80 -1.56 -3.73
CA LEU A 67 -5.06 -2.26 -4.01
C LEU A 67 -5.08 -2.77 -5.46
N LYS A 68 -4.58 -2.00 -6.42
CA LYS A 68 -4.42 -2.47 -7.80
C LYS A 68 -3.50 -3.70 -7.88
N VAL A 69 -2.32 -3.66 -7.27
CA VAL A 69 -1.38 -4.81 -7.26
C VAL A 69 -2.02 -6.04 -6.61
N LEU A 70 -2.68 -5.85 -5.47
CA LEU A 70 -3.37 -6.94 -4.76
C LEU A 70 -4.48 -7.51 -5.64
N ARG A 71 -5.33 -6.66 -6.24
CA ARG A 71 -6.41 -7.08 -7.15
C ARG A 71 -5.89 -7.85 -8.35
N ASP A 72 -4.84 -7.34 -8.99
CA ASP A 72 -4.22 -7.94 -10.19
C ASP A 72 -3.61 -9.33 -9.90
N THR A 73 -3.31 -9.64 -8.63
CA THR A 73 -2.67 -10.91 -8.20
C THR A 73 -3.60 -11.88 -7.47
N VAL A 74 -4.89 -11.54 -7.28
CA VAL A 74 -5.87 -12.41 -6.60
C VAL A 74 -6.02 -13.77 -7.31
N ASP A 75 -6.12 -13.77 -8.65
CA ASP A 75 -6.31 -15.01 -9.40
C ASP A 75 -5.12 -15.96 -9.28
N ASP A 76 -3.90 -15.41 -9.24
CA ASP A 76 -2.68 -16.17 -9.01
C ASP A 76 -2.67 -16.75 -7.60
N HIS A 77 -2.99 -15.95 -6.57
CA HIS A 77 -3.13 -16.42 -5.19
C HIS A 77 -4.08 -17.62 -5.08
N ASN A 78 -5.26 -17.48 -5.67
CA ASN A 78 -6.32 -18.49 -5.60
C ASN A 78 -5.92 -19.82 -6.25
N ARG A 79 -4.95 -19.79 -7.18
CA ARG A 79 -4.37 -20.97 -7.83
C ARG A 79 -3.12 -21.50 -7.13
N GLY A 80 -2.76 -20.96 -5.97
CA GLY A 80 -1.55 -21.30 -5.22
C GLY A 80 -0.28 -20.60 -5.71
N GLY A 81 -0.43 -19.53 -6.50
CA GLY A 81 0.64 -18.67 -6.98
C GLY A 81 1.10 -17.63 -5.97
N PHE A 82 1.98 -16.73 -6.42
CA PHE A 82 2.54 -15.67 -5.57
C PHE A 82 1.49 -14.60 -5.27
N TYR A 83 1.45 -14.18 -4.02
CA TYR A 83 0.66 -13.05 -3.53
C TYR A 83 1.45 -12.34 -2.45
N ASP A 84 1.44 -11.02 -2.47
CA ASP A 84 2.22 -10.24 -1.51
C ASP A 84 1.43 -10.03 -0.21
N ASP A 85 1.50 -11.04 0.67
CA ASP A 85 0.87 -11.04 2.00
C ASP A 85 1.36 -9.85 2.85
N ASP A 86 2.59 -9.38 2.65
CA ASP A 86 3.17 -8.23 3.37
C ASP A 86 2.56 -6.92 2.88
N LEU A 87 2.31 -6.77 1.57
CA LEU A 87 1.57 -5.64 1.02
C LEU A 87 0.13 -5.61 1.55
N LEU A 88 -0.56 -6.76 1.56
CA LEU A 88 -1.90 -6.87 2.16
C LEU A 88 -1.84 -6.46 3.64
N SER A 89 -0.85 -6.96 4.39
CA SER A 89 -0.63 -6.62 5.79
C SER A 89 -0.44 -5.12 6.02
N ALA A 90 0.36 -4.47 5.18
CA ALA A 90 0.63 -3.03 5.26
C ALA A 90 -0.66 -2.22 5.04
N VAL A 91 -1.47 -2.62 4.06
CA VAL A 91 -2.77 -2.02 3.74
C VAL A 91 -3.75 -2.23 4.90
N LEU A 92 -4.09 -3.48 5.25
CA LEU A 92 -5.09 -3.79 6.28
C LEU A 92 -4.69 -3.31 7.68
N GLY A 93 -3.39 -3.11 7.92
CA GLY A 93 -2.86 -2.58 9.17
C GLY A 93 -3.02 -1.07 9.36
N ARG A 94 -3.57 -0.33 8.37
CA ARG A 94 -3.80 1.12 8.52
C ARG A 94 -4.87 1.41 9.57
N LYS A 95 -4.75 2.57 10.21
CA LYS A 95 -5.68 3.01 11.27
C LYS A 95 -7.09 3.18 10.70
N PRO A 96 -8.15 2.94 11.49
CA PRO A 96 -9.53 3.13 11.04
C PRO A 96 -9.82 4.51 10.45
N ASP A 97 -9.16 5.56 10.96
CA ASP A 97 -9.35 6.93 10.47
C ASP A 97 -8.85 7.13 9.03
N THR A 98 -7.81 6.41 8.61
CA THR A 98 -7.37 6.37 7.19
C THR A 98 -8.50 5.91 6.28
N TRP A 99 -9.25 4.89 6.70
CA TRP A 99 -10.33 4.33 5.89
C TRP A 99 -11.60 5.19 5.90
N LYS A 100 -11.79 6.02 6.93
CA LYS A 100 -12.83 7.07 6.93
C LYS A 100 -12.50 8.20 5.95
N GLU A 101 -11.22 8.51 5.77
CA GLU A 101 -10.75 9.49 4.79
C GLU A 101 -10.89 8.98 3.36
N PHE A 102 -10.67 7.68 3.14
CA PHE A 102 -10.76 7.04 1.81
C PHE A 102 -11.80 5.91 1.77
N PRO A 103 -13.11 6.21 1.91
CA PRO A 103 -14.16 5.19 2.00
C PRO A 103 -14.26 4.30 0.74
N GLU A 104 -14.04 4.89 -0.44
CA GLU A 104 -14.01 4.16 -1.71
C GLU A 104 -12.88 3.11 -1.74
N LEU A 105 -11.70 3.46 -1.21
CA LEU A 105 -10.56 2.52 -1.13
C LEU A 105 -10.81 1.45 -0.06
N ALA A 106 -11.51 1.78 1.02
CA ALA A 106 -11.93 0.80 2.01
C ALA A 106 -12.91 -0.23 1.40
N GLN A 107 -13.83 0.23 0.56
CA GLN A 107 -14.71 -0.66 -0.19
C GLN A 107 -13.92 -1.55 -1.15
N GLU A 108 -12.98 -1.00 -1.92
CA GLU A 108 -12.14 -1.78 -2.83
C GLU A 108 -11.28 -2.82 -2.10
N ALA A 109 -10.71 -2.46 -0.93
CA ALA A 109 -10.02 -3.40 -0.06
C ALA A 109 -10.94 -4.55 0.39
N ASN A 110 -12.19 -4.24 0.72
CA ASN A 110 -13.17 -5.26 1.07
C ASN A 110 -13.48 -6.18 -0.13
N GLU A 111 -13.70 -5.62 -1.31
CA GLU A 111 -13.95 -6.43 -2.50
C GLU A 111 -12.78 -7.38 -2.82
N ILE A 112 -11.53 -6.92 -2.67
CA ILE A 112 -10.35 -7.77 -2.82
C ILE A 112 -10.37 -8.91 -1.80
N ILE A 113 -10.64 -8.62 -0.52
CA ILE A 113 -10.74 -9.65 0.53
C ILE A 113 -11.79 -10.69 0.18
N ASP A 114 -12.94 -10.29 -0.37
CA ASP A 114 -14.04 -11.21 -0.71
C ASP A 114 -13.68 -12.13 -1.89
N LEU A 115 -12.73 -11.72 -2.73
CA LEU A 115 -12.21 -12.53 -3.84
C LEU A 115 -11.09 -13.48 -3.43
N LEU A 116 -10.44 -13.26 -2.28
CA LEU A 116 -9.37 -14.12 -1.80
C LEU A 116 -9.93 -15.44 -1.25
N SER A 117 -9.54 -16.53 -1.88
CA SER A 117 -9.70 -17.89 -1.37
C SER A 117 -8.41 -18.36 -0.69
N ASN A 118 -8.49 -19.34 0.22
CA ASN A 118 -7.31 -19.96 0.85
C ASN A 118 -6.42 -19.01 1.67
N LEU A 119 -7.03 -18.05 2.38
CA LEU A 119 -6.31 -17.15 3.28
C LEU A 119 -5.41 -17.92 4.26
N THR A 120 -4.14 -17.52 4.35
CA THR A 120 -3.26 -18.03 5.40
C THR A 120 -3.79 -17.63 6.78
N PRO A 121 -3.45 -18.36 7.86
CA PRO A 121 -3.88 -17.99 9.21
C PRO A 121 -3.51 -16.56 9.61
N ASN A 122 -2.44 -16.00 9.03
CA ASN A 122 -2.05 -14.61 9.28
C ASN A 122 -2.99 -13.62 8.58
N MET A 123 -3.25 -13.83 7.29
CA MET A 123 -4.18 -13.00 6.53
C MET A 123 -5.58 -13.01 7.15
N ALA A 124 -6.09 -14.18 7.54
CA ALA A 124 -7.40 -14.30 8.17
C ALA A 124 -7.52 -13.48 9.47
N ARG A 125 -6.45 -13.43 10.29
CA ARG A 125 -6.42 -12.58 11.50
C ARG A 125 -6.42 -11.09 11.16
N GLN A 126 -5.72 -10.69 10.12
CA GLN A 126 -5.67 -9.29 9.68
C GLN A 126 -7.01 -8.83 9.11
N VAL A 127 -7.63 -9.66 8.26
CA VAL A 127 -8.98 -9.43 7.75
C VAL A 127 -9.98 -9.24 8.88
N LYS A 128 -9.95 -10.11 9.90
CA LYS A 128 -10.82 -9.97 11.07
C LYS A 128 -10.57 -8.68 11.88
N ARG A 129 -9.34 -8.17 11.92
CA ARG A 129 -9.03 -6.89 12.60
C ARG A 129 -9.48 -5.69 11.78
N PHE A 130 -9.39 -5.80 10.46
CA PHE A 130 -9.82 -4.77 9.53
C PHE A 130 -11.36 -4.67 9.44
N ARG A 131 -12.05 -5.82 9.51
CA ARG A 131 -13.51 -5.97 9.56
C ARG A 131 -13.94 -6.46 10.96
N PRO A 132 -13.93 -5.59 11.99
CA PRO A 132 -14.29 -5.98 13.35
C PRO A 132 -15.73 -6.47 13.49
#